data_AF-A0A0F9MGD5-F1
#
_entry.id   AF-A0A0F9MGD5-F1
#
_cell.length_a   1.000
_cell.length_b   1.000
_cell.length_c   1.000
_cell.angle_alpha   90.00
_cell.angle_beta   90.00
_cell.angle_gamma   90.00
#
_symmetry.space_group_name_H-M   'P 1'
#
loop_
_entity.id
_entity.type
_entity.pdbx_description
1 polymer ?
#
loop_
_entity_poly.entity_id
_entity_poly.type
_entity_poly.pdbx_seq_one_letter_code
_entity_poly.pdbx_strand_id
1 'polypeptide(L)'
;LPDNPQTLFIWQVAVGEEARGKGLASRMLKNILNRTATKSVTFIETTITPDNKASWALFESLAKKLDAPLNSTVMFERDAHFAGEHETEMLVKIGPFEL
;
A
#
# COMPACT_ATOMS: atom_id res chain seq x y z
N LEU A 1 12.35 -6.29 5.86
CA LEU A 1 11.47 -6.98 4.90
C LEU A 1 10.43 -7.74 5.71
N PRO A 2 9.20 -7.97 5.23
CA PRO A 2 8.24 -8.76 6.00
C PRO A 2 8.80 -10.17 6.15
N ASP A 3 8.97 -10.64 7.39
CA ASP A 3 9.34 -12.03 7.69
C ASP A 3 8.14 -12.98 7.48
N ASN A 4 6.98 -12.44 7.10
CA ASN A 4 5.73 -13.17 6.92
C ASN A 4 5.39 -13.36 5.42
N PRO A 5 5.41 -14.60 4.90
CA PRO A 5 5.10 -14.90 3.50
C PRO A 5 3.62 -14.65 3.12
N GLN A 6 2.75 -14.40 4.10
CA GLN A 6 1.35 -14.01 3.87
C GLN A 6 1.19 -12.49 3.67
N THR A 7 2.27 -11.71 3.78
CA THR A 7 2.26 -10.25 3.63
C THR A 7 2.97 -9.83 2.36
N LEU A 8 2.24 -9.19 1.45
CA LEU A 8 2.81 -8.56 0.27
C LEU A 8 3.16 -7.10 0.59
N PHE A 9 4.45 -6.78 0.58
CA PHE A 9 4.90 -5.39 0.69
C PHE A 9 4.91 -4.70 -0.69
N ILE A 10 4.14 -3.62 -0.82
CA ILE A 10 4.13 -2.77 -2.02
C ILE A 10 5.06 -1.60 -1.78
N TRP A 11 6.23 -1.66 -2.43
CA TRP A 11 7.26 -0.64 -2.26
C TRP A 11 6.95 0.65 -3.04
N GLN A 12 6.65 0.54 -4.33
CA GLN A 12 6.39 1.71 -5.17
C GLN A 12 5.23 1.48 -6.12
N VAL A 13 4.41 2.52 -6.28
CA VAL A 13 3.37 2.57 -7.29
C VAL A 13 3.57 3.84 -8.11
N ALA A 14 4.06 3.68 -9.34
CA ALA A 14 4.27 4.79 -10.26
C ALA A 14 3.27 4.72 -11.43
N VAL A 15 2.64 5.86 -11.74
CA VAL A 15 1.73 6.00 -12.89
C VAL A 15 2.11 7.27 -13.64
N GLY A 16 2.46 7.11 -14.92
CA GLY A 16 2.75 8.23 -15.81
C GLY A 16 1.55 9.15 -15.99
N GLU A 17 1.81 10.42 -16.30
CA GLU A 17 0.79 11.49 -16.28
C GLU A 17 -0.40 11.18 -17.19
N GLU A 18 -0.13 10.71 -18.41
CA GLU A 18 -1.14 10.34 -19.41
C GLU A 18 -2.07 9.19 -18.96
N ALA A 19 -1.66 8.42 -17.95
CA ALA A 19 -2.39 7.28 -17.41
C ALA A 19 -3.08 7.57 -16.06
N ARG A 20 -2.90 8.76 -15.48
CA ARG A 20 -3.57 9.16 -14.23
C ARG A 20 -5.09 9.26 -14.43
N GLY A 21 -5.86 9.03 -13.36
CA GLY A 21 -7.33 9.04 -13.40
C GLY A 21 -7.99 7.86 -14.14
N LYS A 22 -7.23 7.05 -14.88
CA LYS A 22 -7.75 5.90 -15.65
C LYS A 22 -7.79 4.58 -14.86
N GLY A 23 -7.58 4.61 -13.54
CA GLY A 23 -7.60 3.41 -12.68
C GLY A 23 -6.46 2.42 -12.90
N LEU A 24 -5.33 2.83 -13.51
CA LEU A 24 -4.23 1.93 -13.85
C LEU A 24 -3.58 1.31 -12.61
N ALA A 25 -3.31 2.10 -11.57
CA ALA A 25 -2.73 1.60 -10.32
C ALA A 25 -3.56 0.47 -9.69
N SER A 26 -4.87 0.65 -9.60
CA SER A 26 -5.76 -0.39 -9.06
C SER A 26 -5.75 -1.67 -9.92
N ARG A 27 -5.67 -1.54 -11.25
CA ARG A 27 -5.55 -2.70 -12.16
C ARG A 27 -4.22 -3.43 -11.96
N MET A 28 -3.12 -2.70 -11.77
CA MET A 28 -1.81 -3.29 -11.50
C MET A 28 -1.82 -4.08 -10.18
N LEU A 29 -2.34 -3.50 -9.10
CA LEU A 29 -2.44 -4.18 -7.80
C LEU A 29 -3.31 -5.44 -7.88
N LYS A 30 -4.47 -5.36 -8.53
CA LYS A 30 -5.34 -6.53 -8.76
C LYS A 30 -4.63 -7.61 -9.58
N ASN A 31 -3.88 -7.23 -10.61
CA ASN A 31 -3.11 -8.19 -11.40
C ASN A 31 -2.04 -8.88 -10.55
N ILE A 32 -1.34 -8.15 -9.67
CA ILE A 32 -0.33 -8.72 -8.77
C ILE A 32 -0.98 -9.74 -7.84
N LEU A 33 -2.09 -9.39 -7.18
CA LEU A 33 -2.77 -10.29 -6.23
C LEU A 33 -3.29 -11.58 -6.87
N ASN A 34 -3.66 -11.53 -8.16
CA ASN A 34 -4.13 -12.70 -8.91
C ASN A 34 -3.00 -13.65 -9.37
N ARG A 35 -1.72 -13.35 -9.08
CA ARG A 35 -0.60 -14.21 -9.50
C ARG A 35 -0.53 -15.46 -8.63
N THR A 36 -0.01 -16.54 -9.19
CA THR A 36 0.19 -17.80 -8.44
C THR A 36 1.10 -17.60 -7.22
N ALA A 37 2.10 -16.71 -7.34
CA ALA A 37 3.05 -16.40 -6.26
C ALA A 37 2.40 -15.68 -5.06
N THR A 38 1.21 -15.09 -5.22
CA THR A 38 0.52 -14.33 -4.16
C THR A 38 -0.72 -15.03 -3.63
N LYS A 39 -0.94 -16.31 -3.97
CA LYS A 39 -2.14 -17.06 -3.55
C LYS A 39 -2.32 -17.18 -2.03
N SER A 40 -1.22 -17.19 -1.29
CA SER A 40 -1.23 -17.28 0.18
C SER A 40 -1.21 -15.91 0.88
N VAL A 41 -1.26 -14.82 0.11
CA VAL A 41 -1.22 -13.46 0.66
C VAL A 41 -2.58 -13.11 1.23
N THR A 42 -2.59 -12.75 2.51
CA THR A 42 -3.78 -12.29 3.25
C THR A 42 -3.62 -10.87 3.76
N PHE A 43 -2.42 -10.28 3.65
CA PHE A 43 -2.13 -8.90 4.05
C PHE A 43 -1.35 -8.15 2.97
N ILE A 44 -1.60 -6.85 2.88
CA ILE A 44 -0.77 -5.91 2.12
C ILE A 44 -0.20 -4.90 3.09
N GLU A 45 1.09 -4.60 2.94
CA GLU A 45 1.76 -3.52 3.64
C GLU A 45 2.37 -2.54 2.63
N THR A 46 2.39 -1.25 2.98
CA THR A 46 3.03 -0.20 2.19
C THR A 46 3.36 0.98 3.10
N THR A 47 4.20 1.91 2.64
CA THR A 47 4.47 3.17 3.33
C THR A 47 3.89 4.33 2.53
N ILE A 48 3.18 5.22 3.21
CA ILE A 48 2.55 6.39 2.58
C ILE A 48 2.81 7.62 3.45
N THR A 49 3.31 8.68 2.85
CA THR A 49 3.37 9.99 3.51
C THR A 49 1.96 10.56 3.70
N PRO A 50 1.68 11.29 4.81
CA PRO A 50 0.36 11.88 5.07
C PRO A 50 -0.21 12.76 3.95
N ASP A 51 0.64 13.41 3.17
CA ASP A 51 0.25 14.33 2.10
C ASP A 51 -0.06 13.62 0.76
N ASN A 52 0.31 12.34 0.62
CA ASN A 52 0.08 11.58 -0.61
C ASN A 52 -1.38 11.07 -0.74
N LYS A 53 -2.30 12.02 -0.92
CA LYS A 53 -3.75 11.78 -1.04
C LYS A 53 -4.10 10.76 -2.14
N ALA A 54 -3.33 10.72 -3.22
CA ALA A 54 -3.57 9.77 -4.32
C ALA A 54 -3.31 8.33 -3.89
N SER A 55 -2.22 8.08 -3.16
CA SER A 55 -1.92 6.76 -2.60
C SER A 55 -2.93 6.37 -1.52
N TRP A 56 -3.31 7.29 -0.63
CA TRP A 56 -4.38 7.03 0.35
C TRP A 56 -5.67 6.57 -0.32
N ALA A 57 -6.16 7.32 -1.32
CA ALA A 57 -7.36 6.96 -2.05
C ALA A 57 -7.25 5.60 -2.77
N LEU A 58 -6.06 5.29 -3.32
CA LEU A 58 -5.80 4.01 -3.96
C LEU A 58 -5.92 2.84 -2.98
N PHE A 59 -5.23 2.91 -1.85
CA PHE A 59 -5.17 1.83 -0.87
C PHE A 59 -6.48 1.69 -0.07
N GLU A 60 -7.17 2.79 0.24
CA GLU A 60 -8.53 2.76 0.79
C GLU A 60 -9.54 2.11 -0.18
N SER A 61 -9.45 2.45 -1.47
CA SER A 61 -10.30 1.81 -2.49
C SER A 61 -10.00 0.32 -2.63
N LEU A 62 -8.73 -0.08 -2.51
CA LEU A 62 -8.33 -1.48 -2.54
C LEU A 62 -8.87 -2.23 -1.33
N ALA A 63 -8.72 -1.68 -0.11
CA ALA A 63 -9.24 -2.27 1.12
C ALA A 63 -10.76 -2.54 1.03
N LYS A 64 -11.53 -1.54 0.54
CA LYS A 64 -12.97 -1.70 0.29
C LYS A 64 -13.30 -2.82 -0.70
N LYS A 65 -12.48 -3.02 -1.74
CA LYS A 65 -12.70 -4.08 -2.74
C LYS A 65 -12.34 -5.46 -2.25
N LEU A 66 -11.41 -5.53 -1.30
CA LEU A 66 -10.98 -6.77 -0.64
C LEU A 66 -11.81 -7.10 0.61
N ASP A 67 -12.83 -6.28 0.91
CA ASP A 67 -13.64 -6.35 2.12
C ASP A 67 -12.80 -6.48 3.40
N ALA A 68 -11.73 -5.67 3.47
CA ALA A 68 -10.74 -5.75 4.54
C ALA A 68 -10.50 -4.40 5.23
N PRO A 69 -10.12 -4.43 6.52
CA PRO A 69 -9.77 -3.21 7.22
C PRO A 69 -8.44 -2.64 6.70
N LEU A 70 -8.34 -1.31 6.75
CA LEU A 70 -7.11 -0.57 6.54
C LEU A 70 -6.72 0.08 7.87
N ASN A 71 -5.56 -0.29 8.39
CA ASN A 71 -4.97 0.31 9.59
C ASN A 71 -3.69 1.06 9.20
N SER A 72 -3.41 2.16 9.88
CA SER A 72 -2.16 2.91 9.70
C SER A 72 -1.49 3.21 11.03
N THR A 73 -0.17 3.12 11.06
CA THR A 73 0.66 3.45 12.22
C THR A 73 1.84 4.29 11.75
N VAL A 74 2.34 5.18 12.61
CA VAL A 74 3.57 5.93 12.31
C VAL A 74 4.73 4.94 12.26
N MET A 75 5.44 4.86 11.13
CA MET A 75 6.57 3.95 10.96
C MET A 75 7.89 4.68 11.13
N PHE A 76 8.03 5.84 10.48
CA PHE A 76 9.20 6.70 10.59
C PHE A 76 8.76 8.14 10.84
N GLU A 77 8.99 8.63 12.04
CA GLU A 77 8.81 10.05 12.38
C GLU A 77 9.88 10.93 11.72
N ARG A 78 9.44 12.00 11.04
CA ARG A 78 10.27 13.03 10.39
C ARG A 78 11.48 13.49 11.22
N ASP A 79 11.21 13.87 12.46
CA ASP A 79 12.25 14.49 13.30
C ASP A 79 13.17 13.43 13.92
N ALA A 80 12.61 12.31 14.36
CA ALA A 80 13.37 11.26 15.04
C ALA A 80 14.21 10.39 14.09
N HIS A 81 13.74 10.15 12.87
CA HIS A 81 14.37 9.20 11.94
C HIS A 81 15.03 9.86 10.73
N PHE A 82 14.56 11.04 10.33
CA PHE A 82 15.08 11.73 9.15
C PHE A 82 15.73 13.08 9.44
N ALA A 83 15.88 13.46 10.73
CA ALA A 83 16.42 14.76 11.14
C ALA A 83 15.76 15.96 10.42
N GLY A 84 14.49 15.82 10.02
CA GLY A 84 13.73 16.85 9.30
C GLY A 84 13.79 16.79 7.76
N GLU A 85 14.66 15.95 7.18
CA GLU A 85 14.94 15.90 5.73
C GLU A 85 13.86 15.18 4.90
N HIS A 86 13.01 14.36 5.53
CA HIS A 86 11.93 13.63 4.87
C HIS A 86 10.64 13.65 5.71
N GLU A 87 9.49 13.61 5.04
CA GLU A 87 8.17 13.57 5.70
C GLU A 87 7.98 12.28 6.51
N THR A 88 7.13 12.34 7.54
CA THR A 88 6.75 11.17 8.34
C THR A 88 6.13 10.11 7.43
N GLU A 89 6.60 8.87 7.51
CA GLU A 89 6.06 7.75 6.73
C GLU A 89 5.11 6.92 7.58
N MET A 90 3.89 6.71 7.09
CA MET A 90 2.88 5.87 7.73
C MET A 90 2.99 4.45 7.18
N LEU A 91 3.18 3.45 8.06
CA LEU A 91 2.97 2.05 7.69
C LEU A 91 1.47 1.82 7.57
N VAL A 92 1.03 1.52 6.35
CA VAL A 92 -0.34 1.18 6.03
C VAL A 92 -0.45 -0.33 5.84
N LYS A 93 -1.40 -0.94 6.55
CA LYS A 93 -1.67 -2.38 6.51
C LYS A 93 -3.12 -2.63 6.15
N ILE A 94 -3.35 -3.44 5.11
CA ILE A 94 -4.66 -3.92 4.68
C ILE A 94 -4.74 -5.41 4.96
N GLY A 95 -5.80 -5.85 5.64
CA GLY A 95 -6.09 -7.27 5.87
C GLY A 95 -6.50 -7.59 7.32
N PRO A 96 -6.86 -8.85 7.59
CA PRO A 96 -6.81 -9.97 6.64
C PRO A 96 -7.87 -9.83 5.53
N PHE A 97 -7.58 -10.37 4.35
CA PHE A 97 -8.53 -10.57 3.25
C PHE A 97 -8.40 -11.98 2.66
N GLU A 98 -9.42 -12.40 1.92
CA GLU A 98 -9.43 -13.60 1.11
C GLU A 98 -9.60 -13.21 -0.37
N LEU A 99 -8.82 -13.84 -1.26
CA LEU A 99 -8.76 -13.53 -2.70
C LEU A 99 -9.70 -14.41 -3.54
#